data_AF-A0A081GL42-F1
#
_entry.id   AF-A0A081GL42-F1
#
_cell.length_a   1.000
_cell.length_b   1.000
_cell.length_c   1.000
_cell.angle_alpha   90.00
_cell.angle_beta   90.00
_cell.angle_gamma   90.00
#
_symmetry.space_group_name_H-M   'P 1'
#
loop_
_entity.id
_entity.type
_entity.pdbx_description
1 polymer ?
#
loop_
_entity_poly.entity_id
_entity_poly.type
_entity_poly.pdbx_seq_one_letter_code
_entity_poly.pdbx_strand_id
1 'polypeptide(L)' 'MAPQTMRLRARLLEFLKFRVLAAQEAFFSDLQTDDGSAPDPARFRRWLAPLWPEALVLGDEELLATLETARRLYVN' A
#
# COMPACT_ATOMS: atom_id res chain seq x y z
N MET A 1 -9.11 -4.19 -17.84
CA MET A 1 -8.26 -4.60 -16.71
C MET A 1 -8.45 -6.09 -16.47
N ALA A 2 -7.38 -6.88 -16.32
CA ALA A 2 -7.51 -8.31 -16.08
C ALA A 2 -8.17 -8.59 -14.71
N PRO A 3 -9.09 -9.56 -14.58
CA PRO A 3 -9.81 -9.83 -13.33
C PRO A 3 -8.90 -10.23 -12.15
N GLN A 4 -7.66 -10.62 -12.43
CA GLN A 4 -6.65 -10.98 -11.42
C GLN A 4 -6.11 -9.75 -10.68
N THR A 5 -5.85 -8.64 -11.39
CA THR A 5 -5.31 -7.40 -10.80
C THR A 5 -6.30 -6.77 -9.82
N MET A 6 -7.59 -6.79 -10.14
CA MET A 6 -8.66 -6.27 -9.28
C MET A 6 -8.78 -7.09 -7.98
N ARG A 7 -8.62 -8.41 -8.07
CA ARG A 7 -8.61 -9.28 -6.89
C ARG A 7 -7.40 -9.02 -6.00
N LEU A 8 -6.21 -8.85 -6.59
CA LEU A 8 -4.98 -8.54 -5.85
C LEU A 8 -5.07 -7.20 -5.12
N ARG A 9 -5.62 -6.15 -5.76
CA ARG A 9 -5.87 -4.85 -5.12
C ARG A 9 -6.81 -4.95 -3.93
N ALA A 10 -7.95 -5.63 -4.09
CA ALA A 10 -8.91 -5.81 -3.00
C ALA A 10 -8.29 -6.57 -1.82
N ARG A 11 -7.51 -7.60 -2.13
CA ARG A 11 -6.72 -8.36 -1.16
C ARG A 11 -5.66 -7.50 -0.45
N LEU A 12 -4.97 -6.65 -1.18
CA LEU A 12 -3.99 -5.71 -0.63
C LEU A 12 -4.67 -4.69 0.31
N LEU A 13 -5.85 -4.17 -0.04
CA LEU A 13 -6.63 -3.30 0.85
C LEU A 13 -6.96 -3.98 2.19
N GLU A 14 -7.49 -5.21 2.14
CA GLU A 14 -7.81 -5.98 3.34
C GLU A 14 -6.58 -6.27 4.21
N PHE A 15 -5.44 -6.49 3.58
CA PHE A 15 -4.17 -6.69 4.28
C PHE A 15 -3.61 -5.39 4.90
N LEU A 16 -3.81 -4.26 4.23
CA LEU A 16 -3.44 -2.95 4.75
C LEU A 16 -4.36 -2.52 5.89
N LYS A 17 -5.63 -2.90 5.88
CA LYS A 17 -6.65 -2.53 6.88
C LYS A 17 -6.14 -2.60 8.32
N PHE A 18 -5.70 -3.76 8.78
CA PHE A 18 -5.28 -3.93 10.19
C PHE A 18 -4.02 -3.14 10.54
N ARG A 19 -3.12 -2.96 9.57
CA ARG A 19 -1.85 -2.25 9.77
C ARG A 19 -2.05 -0.74 9.79
N VAL A 20 -2.86 -0.25 8.87
CA VAL A 20 -3.27 1.16 8.83
C VAL A 20 -4.12 1.49 10.05
N LEU A 21 -5.04 0.62 10.47
CA LEU A 21 -5.82 0.89 11.69
C LEU A 21 -4.96 0.90 12.97
N ALA A 22 -3.88 0.10 13.01
CA ALA A 22 -2.98 0.05 14.16
C ALA A 22 -2.00 1.23 14.20
N ALA A 23 -1.44 1.66 13.06
CA ALA A 23 -0.41 2.69 12.99
C ALA A 23 -0.90 4.05 12.45
N GLN A 24 -2.14 4.12 11.94
CA GLN A 24 -2.80 5.34 11.45
C GLN A 24 -1.91 6.13 10.48
N GLU A 25 -1.78 7.44 10.65
CA GLU A 25 -0.92 8.30 9.82
C GLU A 25 0.58 7.92 9.89
N ALA A 26 1.04 7.35 11.01
CA ALA A 26 2.43 6.95 11.16
C ALA A 26 2.82 5.84 10.18
N PHE A 27 1.86 4.98 9.78
CA PHE A 27 2.07 3.98 8.74
C PHE A 27 2.51 4.60 7.41
N PHE A 28 1.85 5.69 7.01
CA PHE A 28 2.14 6.35 5.74
C PHE A 28 3.41 7.19 5.81
N SER A 29 3.68 7.80 6.96
CA SER A 29 4.90 8.58 7.18
C SER A 29 6.16 7.72 7.02
N ASP A 30 6.14 6.46 7.49
CA ASP A 30 7.26 5.54 7.31
C ASP A 30 7.46 5.09 5.86
N LEU A 31 6.44 5.26 5.01
CA LEU A 31 6.47 4.91 3.60
C LEU A 31 6.72 6.12 2.68
N GLN A 32 6.92 7.32 3.22
CA GLN A 32 7.23 8.51 2.43
C GLN A 32 8.67 8.52 1.92
N THR A 33 8.91 9.35 0.91
CA THR A 33 10.24 9.75 0.47
C THR A 33 10.98 10.47 1.61
N ASP A 34 12.31 10.57 1.50
CA ASP A 34 13.16 11.22 2.51
C ASP A 34 12.74 12.68 2.80
N ASP A 35 12.22 13.36 1.78
CA ASP A 35 11.70 14.74 1.85
C ASP A 35 10.26 14.82 2.38
N GLY A 36 9.57 13.69 2.61
CA GLY A 36 8.19 13.65 3.14
C GLY A 36 7.09 14.09 2.15
N SER A 37 7.47 14.54 0.96
CA SER A 37 6.54 15.10 -0.04
C SER A 37 5.57 14.09 -0.66
N ALA A 38 5.92 12.80 -0.73
CA ALA A 38 5.10 11.78 -1.38
C ALA A 38 5.38 10.36 -0.85
N PRO A 39 4.45 9.40 -0.99
CA PRO A 39 4.73 7.99 -0.75
C PRO A 39 5.80 7.46 -1.72
N ASP A 40 6.81 6.77 -1.20
CA ASP A 40 7.88 6.17 -1.99
C ASP A 40 7.49 4.74 -2.42
N PRO A 41 7.31 4.48 -3.73
CA PRO A 41 6.89 3.16 -4.21
C PRO A 41 7.93 2.08 -3.94
N ALA A 42 9.23 2.40 -4.03
CA ALA A 42 10.29 1.42 -3.80
C ALA A 42 10.34 0.98 -2.33
N ARG A 43 10.13 1.92 -1.40
CA ARG A 43 10.07 1.69 0.05
C ARG A 43 8.84 0.86 0.42
N PHE A 44 7.68 1.20 -0.15
CA PHE A 44 6.47 0.39 0.02
C PHE A 44 6.63 -1.03 -0.52
N ARG A 45 7.20 -1.17 -1.71
CA ARG A 45 7.49 -2.47 -2.33
C ARG A 45 8.45 -3.30 -1.49
N ARG A 46 9.50 -2.68 -0.94
CA ARG A 46 10.48 -3.34 -0.07
C ARG A 46 9.87 -3.80 1.25
N TRP A 47 8.98 -3.00 1.82
CA TRP A 47 8.22 -3.37 3.01
C TRP A 47 7.23 -4.51 2.73
N LEU A 48 6.58 -4.50 1.57
CA LEU A 48 5.60 -5.50 1.17
C LEU A 48 6.25 -6.83 0.80
N ALA A 49 7.45 -6.83 0.22
CA ALA A 49 8.15 -8.02 -0.27
C ALA A 49 8.27 -9.18 0.73
N PRO A 50 8.74 -8.99 1.98
CA PRO A 50 8.83 -10.07 2.95
C PRO A 50 7.47 -10.52 3.49
N LEU A 51 6.43 -9.69 3.40
CA LEU A 51 5.13 -9.98 3.98
C LEU A 51 4.16 -10.60 2.97
N TRP A 52 4.21 -10.16 1.72
CA TRP A 52 3.35 -10.61 0.63
C TRP A 52 4.01 -10.45 -0.75
N PRO A 53 4.85 -11.41 -1.18
CA PRO A 53 5.54 -11.33 -2.45
C PRO A 53 4.60 -11.40 -3.67
N GLU A 54 3.46 -12.07 -3.56
CA GLU A 54 2.46 -12.19 -4.66
C GLU A 54 1.82 -10.83 -5.01
N ALA A 55 1.73 -9.90 -4.06
CA ALA A 55 1.25 -8.54 -4.33
C ALA A 55 2.24 -7.71 -5.16
N LEU A 56 3.53 -8.10 -5.23
CA LEU A 56 4.56 -7.44 -6.05
C LEU A 56 4.36 -7.65 -7.56
N VAL A 57 3.39 -8.47 -7.96
CA VAL A 57 2.92 -8.57 -9.35
C VAL A 57 2.23 -7.28 -9.79
N LEU A 58 1.69 -6.49 -8.84
CA LEU A 58 1.16 -5.17 -9.11
C LEU A 58 2.31 -4.18 -9.42
N GLY A 59 2.08 -3.31 -10.41
CA GLY A 59 2.98 -2.21 -10.71
C GLY A 59 2.95 -1.14 -9.61
N ASP A 60 3.96 -0.28 -9.60
CA ASP A 60 4.11 0.76 -8.58
C ASP A 60 2.91 1.71 -8.53
N GLU A 61 2.35 2.09 -9.68
CA GLU A 61 1.12 2.90 -9.78
C GLU A 61 -0.08 2.22 -9.11
N GLU A 62 -0.23 0.91 -9.30
CA GLU A 62 -1.35 0.13 -8.73
C GLU A 62 -1.20 0.00 -7.21
N LEU A 63 0.02 -0.19 -6.74
CA LEU A 63 0.38 -0.25 -5.32
C LEU A 63 0.10 1.09 -4.64
N LEU A 64 0.56 2.20 -5.22
CA LEU A 64 0.33 3.56 -4.71
C LEU A 64 -1.15 3.93 -4.71
N ALA A 65 -1.89 3.63 -5.79
CA ALA A 65 -3.33 3.87 -5.84
C ALA A 65 -4.08 3.08 -4.75
N THR A 66 -3.66 1.84 -4.49
CA THR A 66 -4.23 1.02 -3.42
C THR A 66 -3.89 1.58 -2.04
N LEU A 67 -2.66 2.04 -1.85
CA LEU A 67 -2.20 2.66 -0.61
C LEU A 67 -2.97 3.97 -0.33
N GLU A 68 -3.17 4.82 -1.34
CA GLU A 68 -3.97 6.04 -1.22
C GLU A 68 -5.43 5.71 -0.87
N THR A 69 -5.99 4.69 -1.51
CA THR A 69 -7.36 4.22 -1.21
C THR A 69 -7.46 3.73 0.24
N ALA A 70 -6.50 2.94 0.71
CA ALA A 70 -6.44 2.50 2.11
C ALA A 70 -6.33 3.70 3.07
N ARG A 71 -5.53 4.71 2.73
CA ARG A 71 -5.44 5.95 3.53
C ARG A 71 -6.79 6.61 3.69
N ARG A 72 -7.49 6.88 2.57
CA ARG A 72 -8.81 7.54 2.60
C ARG A 72 -9.89 6.74 3.33
N LEU A 73 -9.78 5.41 3.32
CA LEU A 73 -10.79 4.53 3.95
C LEU A 73 -10.55 4.33 5.45
N TYR A 74 -9.30 4.30 5.89
CA TYR A 74 -8.95 3.86 7.24
C TYR A 74 -8.33 4.95 8.12
N VAL A 75 -7.81 6.02 7.51
CA VAL A 75 -7.34 7.22 8.20
C VAL A 75 -8.31 8.33 7.85
N ASN A 76 -9.23 8.60 8.78
CA ASN A 76 -10.31 9.57 8.62
C ASN A 76 -10.04 10.77 9.52
#